data_AF-A0A813F4E1-F1
#
_entry.id   AF-A0A813F4E1-F1
#
_cell.length_a   1.000
_cell.length_b   1.000
_cell.length_c   1.000
_cell.angle_alpha   90.00
_cell.angle_beta   90.00
_cell.angle_gamma   90.00
#
_symmetry.space_group_name_H-M   'P 1'
#
loop_
_entity.id
_entity.type
_entity.pdbx_description
1 polymer ?
#
loop_
_entity_poly.entity_id
_entity_poly.type
_entity_poly.pdbx_seq_one_letter_code
_entity_poly.pdbx_strand_id
1 'polypeptide(L)'
;GSGNMDAGGSVANGVDSSLYPVAVLIDELRHDDLQLRVNAIQHLGTIATALGPERTREELLPFLQDIIDDDDDVLVAMAEQLGRGVALVGGPAYCHTLMGPLE
;
A
#
# COMPACT_ATOMS: atom_id res chain seq x y z
N GLY A 1 2.08 -2.64 54.86
CA GLY A 1 2.74 -1.88 53.79
C GLY A 1 2.54 -2.64 52.51
N SER A 2 1.92 -2.00 51.53
CA SER A 2 1.40 -2.56 50.29
C SER A 2 2.45 -3.30 49.47
N GLY A 3 2.12 -4.53 49.04
CA GLY A 3 2.83 -5.24 47.98
C GLY A 3 2.30 -4.79 46.63
N ASN A 4 3.17 -4.19 45.81
CA ASN A 4 2.87 -3.71 44.47
C ASN A 4 2.54 -4.90 43.54
N MET A 5 1.36 -4.84 42.91
CA MET A 5 0.99 -5.67 41.77
C MET A 5 1.69 -5.11 40.53
N ASP A 6 2.67 -5.85 40.00
CA ASP A 6 3.27 -5.57 38.69
C ASP A 6 2.37 -6.18 37.61
N ALA A 7 1.47 -5.36 37.07
CA ALA A 7 0.71 -5.69 35.88
C ALA A 7 1.58 -5.41 34.65
N GLY A 8 2.34 -6.43 34.24
CA GLY A 8 3.00 -6.48 32.93
C GLY A 8 1.96 -6.49 31.81
N GLY A 9 1.53 -5.30 31.39
CA GLY A 9 0.62 -5.09 30.29
C GLY A 9 1.28 -5.38 28.94
N SER A 10 0.69 -6.35 28.23
CA SER A 10 0.61 -6.54 26.78
C SER A 10 1.56 -5.71 25.90
N VAL A 11 2.63 -6.35 25.42
CA VAL A 11 3.47 -5.86 24.32
C VAL A 11 3.53 -6.92 23.22
N ALA A 12 2.49 -7.02 22.38
CA ALA A 12 2.58 -7.60 21.04
C ALA A 12 1.28 -7.33 20.25
N ASN A 13 1.41 -7.10 18.95
CA ASN A 13 0.36 -7.14 17.91
C ASN A 13 -0.36 -5.84 17.56
N GLY A 14 0.40 -4.75 17.37
CA GLY A 14 -0.03 -3.63 16.52
C GLY A 14 0.49 -3.70 15.07
N VAL A 15 1.54 -4.50 14.84
CA VAL A 15 2.29 -4.52 13.57
C VAL A 15 1.69 -5.47 12.52
N ASP A 16 1.10 -6.60 12.91
CA ASP A 16 0.57 -7.61 11.98
C ASP A 16 -0.69 -7.16 11.22
N SER A 17 -1.58 -6.40 11.84
CA SER A 17 -2.86 -6.01 11.22
C SER A 17 -2.68 -5.06 10.02
N SER A 18 -1.58 -4.31 9.98
CA SER A 18 -1.28 -3.38 8.86
C SER A 18 -0.63 -4.07 7.66
N LEU A 19 -0.06 -5.26 7.85
CA LEU A 19 0.66 -6.02 6.82
C LEU A 19 -0.27 -6.91 6.01
N TYR A 20 -1.36 -7.39 6.63
CA TYR A 20 -2.32 -8.28 5.97
C TYR A 20 -2.96 -7.67 4.70
N PRO A 21 -3.41 -6.40 4.67
CA PRO A 21 -3.99 -5.81 3.45
C PRO A 21 -2.98 -5.68 2.31
N VAL A 22 -1.72 -5.44 2.64
CA VAL A 22 -0.64 -5.30 1.66
C VAL A 22 -0.29 -6.65 1.05
N ALA A 23 -0.17 -7.69 1.88
CA ALA A 23 0.08 -9.05 1.41
C ALA A 23 -1.02 -9.55 0.47
N VAL A 24 -2.29 -9.31 0.82
CA VAL A 24 -3.43 -9.66 -0.03
C VAL A 24 -3.39 -8.91 -1.36
N LEU A 25 -3.12 -7.60 -1.36
CA LEU A 25 -2.98 -6.82 -2.58
C LEU A 25 -1.85 -7.37 -3.47
N ILE A 26 -0.70 -7.68 -2.87
CA ILE A 26 0.44 -8.25 -3.61
C ILE A 26 0.06 -9.57 -4.25
N ASP A 27 -0.64 -10.45 -3.52
CA ASP A 27 -1.09 -11.74 -4.05
C ASP A 27 -2.12 -11.55 -5.18
N GLU A 28 -3.05 -10.60 -5.04
CA GLU A 28 -4.05 -10.29 -6.08
C GLU A 28 -3.43 -9.66 -7.33
N LEU A 29 -2.45 -8.76 -7.17
CA LEU A 29 -1.72 -8.13 -8.29
C LEU A 29 -0.83 -9.12 -9.05
N ARG A 30 -0.45 -10.23 -8.43
CA ARG A 30 0.28 -11.33 -9.07
C ARG A 30 -0.63 -12.39 -9.67
N HIS A 31 -1.95 -12.20 -9.63
CA HIS A 31 -2.90 -13.19 -10.10
C HIS A 31 -3.05 -13.17 -11.63
N ASP A 32 -3.17 -14.35 -12.24
CA ASP A 32 -3.37 -14.50 -13.69
C ASP A 32 -4.72 -13.94 -14.18
N ASP A 33 -5.64 -13.62 -13.26
CA ASP A 33 -6.98 -13.14 -13.60
C ASP A 33 -6.96 -11.61 -13.65
N LEU A 34 -7.19 -11.07 -14.85
CA LEU A 34 -7.22 -9.64 -15.10
C LEU A 34 -8.18 -8.89 -14.16
N GLN A 35 -9.36 -9.46 -13.88
CA GLN A 35 -10.35 -8.80 -13.02
C GLN A 35 -9.87 -8.68 -11.58
N LEU A 36 -9.12 -9.67 -11.09
CA LEU A 36 -8.54 -9.62 -9.75
C LEU A 36 -7.42 -8.58 -9.67
N ARG A 37 -6.57 -8.48 -10.69
CA ARG A 37 -5.52 -7.44 -10.74
C ARG A 37 -6.11 -6.03 -10.80
N VAL A 38 -7.12 -5.81 -11.65
CA VAL A 38 -7.82 -4.51 -11.72
C VAL A 38 -8.49 -4.15 -10.40
N ASN A 39 -9.18 -5.10 -9.75
CA ASN A 39 -9.82 -4.88 -8.46
C ASN A 39 -8.80 -4.51 -7.36
N ALA A 40 -7.66 -5.20 -7.35
CA ALA A 40 -6.57 -4.90 -6.44
C ALA A 40 -6.08 -3.46 -6.63
N ILE A 41 -5.80 -3.04 -7.87
CA ILE A 41 -5.42 -1.66 -8.17
C ILE A 41 -6.49 -0.66 -7.69
N GLN A 42 -7.78 -0.94 -7.88
CA GLN A 42 -8.84 -0.04 -7.40
C GLN A 42 -8.84 0.16 -5.87
N HIS A 43 -8.27 -0.77 -5.11
CA HIS A 43 -8.13 -0.69 -3.65
C HIS A 43 -6.83 -0.03 -3.17
N LEU A 44 -5.94 0.37 -4.09
CA LEU A 44 -4.62 0.90 -3.77
C LEU A 44 -4.65 2.12 -2.84
N GLY A 45 -5.60 3.04 -3.05
CA GLY A 45 -5.75 4.23 -2.21
C GLY A 45 -6.08 3.91 -0.74
N THR A 46 -6.90 2.88 -0.50
CA THR A 46 -7.25 2.42 0.85
C THR A 46 -6.02 1.86 1.56
N ILE A 47 -5.21 1.09 0.84
CA ILE A 47 -4.00 0.46 1.39
C ILE A 47 -2.93 1.49 1.66
N ALA A 48 -2.67 2.39 0.71
CA ALA A 48 -1.72 3.49 0.91
C ALA A 48 -2.10 4.37 2.12
N THR A 49 -3.40 4.59 2.33
CA THR A 49 -3.91 5.28 3.52
C THR A 49 -3.63 4.50 4.81
N ALA A 50 -3.81 3.17 4.81
CA ALA A 50 -3.55 2.32 5.96
C ALA A 50 -2.05 2.15 6.26
N LEU A 51 -1.22 2.09 5.22
CA LEU A 51 0.24 2.03 5.30
C LEU A 51 0.84 3.35 5.81
N GLY A 52 0.23 4.46 5.43
CA GLY A 52 0.79 5.78 5.62
C GLY A 52 1.83 6.13 4.54
N PRO A 53 2.26 7.40 4.51
CA PRO A 53 3.01 7.94 3.38
C PRO A 53 4.44 7.45 3.26
N GLU A 54 5.09 7.10 4.37
CA GLU A 54 6.46 6.58 4.38
C GLU A 54 6.53 5.20 3.72
N ARG A 55 5.75 4.25 4.24
CA ARG A 55 5.66 2.89 3.70
C ARG A 55 5.08 2.85 2.29
N THR A 56 4.16 3.76 1.96
CA THR A 56 3.68 3.89 0.57
C THR A 56 4.83 4.16 -0.39
N ARG A 57 5.76 5.06 -0.03
CA ARG A 57 6.91 5.38 -0.89
C ARG A 57 7.99 4.30 -0.91
N GLU A 58 8.22 3.66 0.24
CA GLU A 58 9.35 2.73 0.42
C GLU A 58 9.03 1.27 0.05
N GLU A 59 7.74 0.90 0.09
CA GLU A 59 7.30 -0.48 -0.14
C GLU A 59 6.32 -0.56 -1.31
N LEU A 60 5.23 0.22 -1.28
CA LEU A 60 4.14 0.08 -2.25
C LEU A 60 4.53 0.60 -3.64
N LEU A 61 5.14 1.79 -3.75
CA LEU A 61 5.52 2.35 -5.05
C LEU A 61 6.59 1.52 -5.79
N PRO A 62 7.65 1.01 -5.13
CA PRO A 62 8.60 0.09 -5.78
C PRO A 62 7.91 -1.18 -6.29
N PHE A 63 6.95 -1.73 -5.54
CA PHE A 63 6.18 -2.88 -6.01
C PHE A 63 5.37 -2.56 -7.27
N LEU A 64 4.75 -1.37 -7.35
CA LEU A 64 4.00 -0.96 -8.54
C LEU A 64 4.91 -0.74 -9.76
N GLN A 65 6.16 -0.30 -9.55
CA GLN A 65 7.14 -0.18 -10.63
C GLN A 65 7.47 -1.54 -11.27
N ASP A 66 7.40 -2.63 -10.51
CA ASP A 66 7.64 -3.98 -11.05
C ASP A 66 6.49 -4.49 -11.95
N ILE A 67 5.34 -3.81 -11.97
CA ILE A 67 4.14 -4.22 -12.74
C ILE A 67 3.70 -3.18 -13.77
N ILE A 68 4.59 -2.28 -14.18
CA ILE A 68 4.34 -1.28 -15.24
C ILE A 68 4.15 -1.88 -16.64
N ASP A 69 4.58 -3.14 -16.83
CA ASP A 69 4.45 -3.89 -18.09
C ASP A 69 3.22 -4.85 -18.08
N ASP A 70 2.24 -4.62 -17.20
CA ASP A 70 0.99 -5.40 -17.12
C ASP A 70 -0.01 -4.99 -18.24
N ASP A 71 -1.17 -5.63 -18.28
CA ASP A 71 -2.26 -5.36 -19.22
C ASP A 71 -2.73 -3.89 -19.18
N ASP A 72 -3.08 -3.32 -20.33
CA ASP A 72 -3.52 -1.92 -20.49
C ASP A 72 -4.61 -1.51 -19.48
N ASP A 73 -5.58 -2.39 -19.20
CA ASP A 73 -6.66 -2.13 -18.25
C ASP A 73 -6.15 -1.96 -16.80
N VAL A 74 -5.10 -2.71 -16.44
CA VAL A 74 -4.42 -2.60 -15.14
C VAL A 74 -3.67 -1.29 -15.05
N LEU A 75 -2.94 -0.93 -16.12
CA LEU A 75 -2.19 0.32 -16.20
C LEU A 75 -3.09 1.55 -16.14
N VAL A 76 -4.24 1.53 -16.83
CA VAL A 76 -5.24 2.60 -16.77
C VAL A 76 -5.78 2.75 -15.34
N ALA A 77 -6.16 1.64 -14.70
CA ALA A 77 -6.62 1.68 -13.32
C ALA A 77 -5.53 2.25 -12.39
N MET A 78 -4.26 1.91 -12.63
CA MET A 78 -3.15 2.37 -11.80
C MET A 78 -2.94 3.89 -11.96
N ALA A 79 -2.99 4.37 -13.20
CA ALA A 79 -2.89 5.79 -13.50
C ALA A 79 -3.98 6.61 -12.80
N GLU A 80 -5.23 6.12 -12.78
CA GLU A 80 -6.33 6.78 -12.08
C GLU A 80 -6.10 6.89 -10.57
N GLN A 81 -5.56 5.84 -9.94
CA GLN A 81 -5.28 5.83 -8.51
C GLN A 81 -4.10 6.72 -8.14
N LEU A 82 -2.99 6.63 -8.88
CA LEU A 82 -1.80 7.42 -8.62
C LEU A 82 -1.99 8.90 -8.96
N GLY A 83 -2.83 9.23 -9.94
CA GLY A 83 -3.21 10.61 -10.25
C GLY A 83 -3.88 11.35 -9.08
N ARG A 84 -4.43 10.62 -8.11
CA ARG A 84 -5.01 11.15 -6.86
C ARG A 84 -4.10 10.94 -5.65
N GLY A 85 -2.89 10.40 -5.86
CA GLY A 85 -2.01 9.86 -4.83
C GLY A 85 -1.11 10.86 -4.12
N VAL A 86 -1.15 12.16 -4.45
CA VAL A 86 -0.25 13.17 -3.83
C VAL A 86 -0.39 13.19 -2.31
N ALA A 87 -1.61 13.06 -1.78
CA ALA A 87 -1.82 12.96 -0.34
C ALA A 87 -1.29 11.64 0.25
N LEU A 88 -1.38 10.54 -0.52
CA LEU A 88 -0.95 9.20 -0.11
C LEU A 88 0.57 9.11 0.08
N VAL A 89 1.35 9.94 -0.62
CA VAL A 89 2.81 10.00 -0.49
C VAL A 89 3.31 11.06 0.50
N GLY A 90 2.42 11.74 1.22
CA GLY A 90 2.79 12.75 2.22
C GLY A 90 2.86 14.18 1.66
N GLY A 91 2.18 14.43 0.55
CA GLY A 91 1.98 15.77 -0.01
C GLY A 91 2.92 16.12 -1.17
N PRO A 92 2.84 17.38 -1.66
CA PRO A 92 3.50 17.81 -2.89
C PRO A 92 5.03 17.63 -2.90
N ALA A 93 5.68 17.70 -1.73
CA ALA A 93 7.12 17.47 -1.60
C ALA A 93 7.57 16.08 -2.09
N TYR A 94 6.67 15.10 -1.98
CA TYR A 94 6.92 13.72 -2.37
C TYR A 94 6.20 13.32 -3.66
N CYS A 95 5.51 14.24 -4.35
CA CYS A 95 4.77 13.94 -5.58
C CYS A 95 5.64 13.27 -6.66
N HIS A 96 6.93 13.59 -6.71
CA HIS A 96 7.87 13.02 -7.68
C HIS A 96 8.02 11.50 -7.54
N THR A 97 7.74 10.91 -6.38
CA THR A 97 7.83 9.44 -6.20
C THR A 97 6.74 8.70 -6.96
N LEU A 98 5.63 9.36 -7.30
CA LEU A 98 4.54 8.79 -8.09
C LEU A 98 4.89 8.65 -9.57
N MET A 99 5.96 9.31 -10.05
CA MET A 99 6.34 9.27 -11.47
C MET A 99 6.86 7.89 -11.86
N GLY A 100 7.54 7.16 -10.98
CA GLY A 100 8.14 5.88 -11.33
C GLY A 100 7.13 4.86 -11.92
N PRO A 101 6.00 4.59 -11.26
CA PRO A 101 4.96 3.72 -11.84
C PRO A 101 4.13 4.36 -12.98
N LEU A 102 4.38 5.63 -13.34
CA LEU A 102 3.64 6.38 -14.37
C LEU A 102 4.51 6.76 -15.58
N GLU A 103 5.80 6.43 -15.57
CA GLU A 103 6.74 6.58 -16.70
C GLU A 103 6.52 5.48 -17.74
#